data_AF-A0A0C9SM43-F1
#
_entry.id   AF-A0A0C9SM43-F1
#
_cell.length_a   1.000
_cell.length_b   1.000
_cell.length_c   1.000
_cell.angle_alpha   90.00
_cell.angle_beta   90.00
_cell.angle_gamma   90.00
#
_symmetry.space_group_name_H-M   'P 1'
#
loop_
_entity.id
_entity.type
_entity.pdbx_description
1 polymer ?
#
loop_
_entity_poly.entity_id
_entity_poly.type
_entity_poly.pdbx_seq_one_letter_code
_entity_poly.pdbx_strand_id
1 'polypeptide(L)'
;MHSHSPSPQDPVGDHIVRTDLTDMEIAVLDRRLPAWMECSKDKKKANFEAVCEELRALPYVTALNRNQWDSHKKEALTKYQREWTARAVVMRTKKAEITMLIQETKGAKPGEAEMISNYQWAVGQVMAKMTEEELEEAEKEAERWNNERPPLAVQADTALRKGKQYAREFASAMWKQCGMRVVILMAWQNEAERVVVSSHDFNTEVNGGRSFDHLKDIQKDWDQYAQESFGRDADAAAADTDSGVPHTGLPKCKTRLDPVELVTRGDGKPWVMDIKQVGLDLLKDLVRGYFTYHYRVACGIPNAAVPWGEVSRDQNKYLLPTYLPPNFKVGDPSKMHKKDAIILLDFWRSRQDEDEDSVLAFRRWRGMDGMLQEPVDVHSGDNRSRVAMKKKLMARRQDVLPEKTHQSAG
;
A
#
# COMPACT_ATOMS: atom_id res chain seq x y z
N MET A 1 -44.32 26.09 -43.34
CA MET A 1 -44.33 24.66 -43.70
C MET A 1 -42.97 24.08 -43.35
N HIS A 2 -42.97 23.16 -42.37
CA HIS A 2 -41.99 22.13 -41.98
C HIS A 2 -40.51 22.54 -41.88
N SER A 3 -39.91 22.72 -40.69
CA SER A 3 -39.68 21.75 -39.59
C SER A 3 -38.78 20.58 -40.00
N HIS A 4 -37.49 20.64 -39.65
CA HIS A 4 -36.72 19.43 -39.33
C HIS A 4 -35.83 19.70 -38.11
N SER A 5 -36.26 19.13 -37.00
CA SER A 5 -35.53 18.97 -35.75
C SER A 5 -34.28 18.09 -35.95
N PRO A 6 -33.23 18.25 -35.14
CA PRO A 6 -32.22 17.23 -34.97
C PRO A 6 -32.73 16.16 -33.99
N SER A 7 -32.64 14.90 -34.36
CA SER A 7 -32.85 13.77 -33.44
C SER A 7 -31.57 12.98 -33.20
N PRO A 8 -31.44 12.34 -32.02
CA PRO A 8 -30.18 11.93 -31.39
C PRO A 8 -29.90 10.44 -31.56
N GLN A 9 -28.63 10.02 -31.47
CA GLN A 9 -28.17 8.89 -30.63
C GLN A 9 -26.66 8.59 -30.79
N ASP A 10 -26.01 8.55 -29.63
CA ASP A 10 -24.75 7.90 -29.21
C ASP A 10 -24.67 6.39 -29.59
N PRO A 11 -23.54 5.64 -29.44
CA PRO A 11 -22.59 5.77 -28.32
C PRO A 11 -21.09 5.44 -28.52
N VAL A 12 -20.31 5.95 -27.56
CA VAL A 12 -19.24 5.27 -26.82
C VAL A 12 -18.72 3.99 -27.48
N GLY A 13 -17.60 4.10 -28.18
CA GLY A 13 -16.82 2.94 -28.61
C GLY A 13 -16.18 2.28 -27.39
N ASP A 14 -16.83 1.24 -26.88
CA ASP A 14 -16.21 0.30 -25.95
C ASP A 14 -14.91 -0.22 -26.56
N HIS A 15 -13.82 -0.13 -25.79
CA HIS A 15 -12.60 -0.85 -26.10
C HIS A 15 -12.90 -2.34 -26.03
N ILE A 16 -13.10 -2.97 -27.21
CA ILE A 16 -13.17 -4.43 -27.34
C ILE A 16 -11.87 -5.01 -26.78
N VAL A 17 -11.96 -5.60 -25.58
CA VAL A 17 -10.94 -6.50 -25.06
C VAL A 17 -10.84 -7.63 -26.09
N ARG A 18 -9.74 -7.67 -26.85
CA ARG A 18 -9.44 -8.80 -27.72
C ARG A 18 -9.22 -10.03 -26.85
N THR A 19 -10.28 -10.78 -26.65
CA THR A 19 -10.24 -12.16 -26.17
C THR A 19 -9.86 -13.05 -27.35
N ASP A 20 -9.02 -14.06 -27.12
CA ASP A 20 -8.72 -15.11 -28.12
C ASP A 20 -9.92 -16.07 -28.34
N LEU A 21 -11.13 -15.62 -27.98
CA LEU A 21 -12.36 -16.39 -28.04
C LEU A 21 -13.12 -16.01 -29.31
N THR A 22 -13.60 -17.01 -30.03
CA THR A 22 -14.47 -16.88 -31.18
C THR A 22 -15.86 -16.38 -30.76
N ASP A 23 -16.58 -15.74 -31.68
CA ASP A 23 -17.97 -15.28 -31.45
C ASP A 23 -18.90 -16.43 -31.01
N MET A 24 -18.61 -17.66 -31.44
CA MET A 24 -19.33 -18.86 -31.03
C MET A 24 -19.05 -19.25 -29.57
N GLU A 25 -17.81 -19.13 -29.11
CA GLU A 25 -17.47 -19.38 -27.71
C GLU A 25 -18.10 -18.30 -26.81
N ILE A 26 -18.07 -17.04 -27.23
CA ILE A 26 -18.72 -15.93 -26.51
C ILE A 26 -20.23 -16.18 -26.39
N ALA A 27 -20.90 -16.59 -27.47
CA ALA A 27 -22.33 -16.89 -27.44
C ALA A 27 -22.70 -18.04 -26.47
N VAL A 28 -21.84 -19.06 -26.34
CA VAL A 28 -22.05 -20.14 -25.35
C VAL A 28 -21.92 -19.62 -23.93
N LEU A 29 -20.92 -18.78 -23.66
CA LEU A 29 -20.70 -18.17 -22.35
C LEU A 29 -21.87 -17.25 -21.97
N ASP A 30 -22.31 -16.37 -22.87
CA ASP A 30 -23.41 -15.43 -22.63
C ASP A 30 -24.73 -16.16 -22.36
N ARG A 31 -25.01 -17.26 -23.07
CA ARG A 31 -26.20 -18.08 -22.85
C ARG A 31 -26.21 -18.76 -21.48
N ARG A 32 -25.04 -19.20 -21.00
CA ARG A 32 -24.90 -19.99 -19.75
C ARG A 32 -24.68 -19.11 -18.51
N LEU A 33 -24.30 -17.85 -18.71
CA LEU A 33 -24.02 -16.89 -17.64
C LEU A 33 -25.20 -16.67 -16.68
N PRO A 34 -26.47 -16.49 -17.12
CA PRO A 34 -27.59 -16.31 -16.20
C PRO A 34 -27.79 -17.52 -15.27
N ALA A 35 -27.74 -18.73 -15.84
CA ALA A 35 -27.89 -19.97 -15.09
C ALA A 35 -26.73 -20.19 -14.09
N TRP A 36 -25.53 -19.69 -14.38
CA TRP A 36 -24.41 -19.70 -13.45
C TRP A 36 -24.61 -18.73 -12.28
N MET A 37 -25.13 -17.53 -12.56
CA MET A 37 -25.37 -16.48 -11.57
C MET A 37 -26.43 -16.89 -10.55
N GLU A 38 -27.47 -17.60 -11.00
CA GLU A 38 -28.59 -18.06 -10.16
C GLU A 38 -28.32 -19.40 -9.45
N CYS A 39 -27.22 -20.07 -9.79
CA CYS A 39 -26.89 -21.40 -9.29
C CYS A 39 -26.28 -21.38 -7.87
N SER A 40 -26.76 -22.27 -7.00
CA SER A 40 -26.19 -22.52 -5.66
C SER A 40 -24.76 -23.07 -5.73
N LYS A 41 -23.95 -22.86 -4.68
CA LYS A 41 -22.50 -23.19 -4.68
C LYS A 41 -22.20 -24.66 -5.02
N ASP A 42 -23.03 -25.58 -4.56
CA ASP A 42 -22.95 -27.03 -4.79
C ASP A 42 -23.18 -27.43 -6.25
N LYS A 43 -23.98 -26.65 -7.00
CA LYS A 43 -24.32 -26.92 -8.40
C LYS A 43 -23.39 -26.23 -9.41
N LYS A 44 -22.54 -25.30 -8.95
CA LYS A 44 -21.61 -24.56 -9.83
C LYS A 44 -20.61 -25.48 -10.53
N LYS A 45 -20.13 -26.55 -9.88
CA LYS A 45 -19.19 -27.49 -10.52
C LYS A 45 -19.83 -28.18 -11.73
N ALA A 46 -21.04 -28.72 -11.58
CA ALA A 46 -21.76 -29.38 -12.67
C ALA A 46 -22.12 -28.41 -13.81
N ASN A 47 -22.46 -27.16 -13.47
CA ASN A 47 -22.72 -26.12 -14.47
C ASN A 47 -21.45 -25.78 -15.28
N PHE A 48 -20.29 -25.64 -14.60
CA PHE A 48 -19.00 -25.43 -15.29
C PHE A 48 -18.65 -26.59 -16.22
N GLU A 49 -18.85 -27.83 -15.77
CA GLU A 49 -18.60 -29.01 -16.59
C GLU A 49 -19.49 -29.01 -17.84
N ALA A 50 -20.77 -28.65 -17.72
CA ALA A 50 -21.69 -28.52 -18.86
C ALA A 50 -21.25 -27.44 -19.87
N VAL A 51 -20.76 -26.28 -19.39
CA VAL A 51 -20.20 -25.23 -20.26
C VAL A 51 -18.97 -25.76 -21.00
N CYS A 52 -18.08 -26.47 -20.32
CA CYS A 52 -16.90 -27.08 -20.95
C CYS A 52 -17.25 -28.14 -22.00
N GLU A 53 -18.31 -28.93 -21.80
CA GLU A 53 -18.81 -29.88 -22.81
C GLU A 53 -19.33 -29.15 -24.05
N GLU A 54 -20.12 -28.08 -23.88
CA GLU A 54 -20.66 -27.31 -25.01
C GLU A 54 -19.58 -26.61 -25.81
N LEU A 55 -18.56 -26.08 -25.12
CA LEU A 55 -17.40 -25.50 -25.77
C LEU A 55 -16.59 -26.58 -26.51
N ARG A 56 -16.39 -27.77 -25.94
CA ARG A 56 -15.70 -28.88 -26.62
C ARG A 56 -16.45 -29.42 -27.84
N ALA A 57 -17.77 -29.20 -27.93
CA ALA A 57 -18.58 -29.57 -29.08
C ALA A 57 -18.49 -28.57 -30.25
N LEU A 58 -17.87 -27.40 -30.05
CA LEU A 58 -17.66 -26.42 -31.12
C LEU A 58 -16.42 -26.80 -31.97
N PRO A 59 -16.45 -26.53 -33.29
CA PRO A 59 -15.47 -27.06 -34.23
C PRO A 59 -14.03 -26.53 -34.09
N TYR A 60 -13.77 -25.53 -33.23
CA TYR A 60 -12.44 -24.90 -33.08
C TYR A 60 -12.12 -24.42 -31.66
N VAL A 61 -12.37 -25.22 -30.63
CA VAL A 61 -12.14 -24.77 -29.24
C VAL A 61 -10.82 -25.22 -28.67
N THR A 62 -9.98 -24.23 -28.35
CA THR A 62 -8.93 -24.34 -27.34
C THR A 62 -9.60 -24.47 -25.97
N ALA A 63 -9.36 -25.57 -25.27
CA ALA A 63 -9.99 -25.86 -23.97
C ALA A 63 -9.85 -24.67 -23.00
N LEU A 64 -11.00 -24.09 -22.63
CA LEU A 64 -11.10 -22.92 -21.76
C LEU A 64 -10.62 -23.30 -20.35
N ASN A 65 -9.54 -22.67 -19.86
CA ASN A 65 -9.00 -22.98 -18.54
C ASN A 65 -9.75 -22.19 -17.45
N ARG A 66 -9.82 -22.74 -16.23
CA ARG A 66 -10.53 -22.16 -15.07
C ARG A 66 -10.17 -20.70 -14.77
N ASN A 67 -8.93 -20.30 -15.01
CA ASN A 67 -8.45 -18.94 -14.82
C ASN A 67 -9.01 -17.96 -15.86
N GLN A 68 -9.26 -18.42 -17.10
CA GLN A 68 -9.92 -17.60 -18.15
C GLN A 68 -11.41 -17.40 -17.85
N TRP A 69 -12.04 -18.38 -17.19
CA TRP A 69 -13.40 -18.24 -16.65
C TRP A 69 -13.44 -17.27 -15.46
N ASP A 70 -12.48 -17.36 -14.55
CA ASP A 70 -12.41 -16.47 -13.39
C ASP A 70 -12.13 -15.00 -13.77
N SER A 71 -11.50 -14.71 -14.93
CA SER A 71 -11.37 -13.34 -15.45
C SER A 71 -12.68 -12.74 -15.97
N HIS A 72 -13.68 -13.55 -16.32
CA HIS A 72 -15.01 -13.06 -16.72
C HIS A 72 -15.94 -12.79 -15.53
N LYS A 73 -15.55 -13.14 -14.29
CA LYS A 73 -16.25 -12.68 -13.09
C LYS A 73 -16.00 -11.19 -12.94
N LYS A 74 -16.97 -10.37 -13.37
CA LYS A 74 -17.12 -8.92 -13.10
C LYS A 74 -15.87 -8.34 -12.45
N GLU A 75 -14.97 -7.77 -13.24
CA GLU A 75 -13.92 -6.91 -12.74
C GLU A 75 -14.59 -5.74 -12.00
N ALA A 76 -14.81 -5.92 -10.70
CA ALA A 76 -15.07 -4.80 -9.82
C ALA A 76 -13.86 -3.89 -9.98
N LEU A 77 -14.10 -2.68 -10.51
CA LEU A 77 -13.09 -1.67 -10.86
C LEU A 77 -12.06 -1.43 -9.74
N THR A 78 -12.36 -1.85 -8.52
CA THR A 78 -11.52 -1.68 -7.33
C THR A 78 -11.76 -2.80 -6.30
N LYS A 79 -11.02 -3.91 -6.38
CA LYS A 79 -11.08 -5.03 -5.41
C LYS A 79 -10.35 -4.72 -4.09
N TYR A 80 -10.68 -3.60 -3.44
CA TYR A 80 -10.08 -3.22 -2.14
C TYR A 80 -10.67 -3.98 -0.96
N GLN A 81 -11.88 -4.53 -1.12
CA GLN A 81 -12.58 -5.28 -0.10
C GLN A 81 -12.74 -6.74 -0.51
N ARG A 82 -12.37 -7.65 0.40
CA ARG A 82 -12.86 -9.03 0.38
C ARG A 82 -14.19 -9.02 1.12
N GLU A 83 -15.20 -9.68 0.56
CA GLU A 83 -16.46 -9.94 1.25
C GLU A 83 -16.18 -10.59 2.62
N TRP A 84 -16.93 -10.16 3.63
CA TRP A 84 -16.95 -10.79 4.93
C TRP A 84 -17.43 -12.23 4.79
N THR A 85 -16.73 -13.13 5.46
CA THR A 85 -17.07 -14.55 5.56
C THR A 85 -17.39 -14.88 7.01
N ALA A 86 -18.12 -15.97 7.25
CA ALA A 86 -18.36 -16.46 8.61
C ALA A 86 -17.06 -16.60 9.42
N ARG A 87 -16.01 -17.15 8.79
CA ARG A 87 -14.67 -17.22 9.41
C ARG A 87 -14.14 -15.84 9.81
N ALA A 88 -14.29 -14.83 8.97
CA ALA A 88 -13.85 -13.47 9.27
C ALA A 88 -14.67 -12.83 10.40
N VAL A 89 -15.98 -13.10 10.47
CA VAL A 89 -16.85 -12.70 11.58
C VAL A 89 -16.38 -13.36 12.88
N VAL A 90 -16.19 -14.69 12.88
CA VAL A 90 -15.71 -15.46 14.05
C VAL A 90 -14.38 -14.95 14.56
N MET A 91 -13.42 -14.65 13.67
CA MET A 91 -12.13 -14.06 14.06
C MET A 91 -12.28 -12.74 14.84
N ARG A 92 -13.33 -11.96 14.55
CA ARG A 92 -13.61 -10.68 15.22
C ARG A 92 -14.41 -10.88 16.50
N THR A 93 -15.50 -11.64 16.45
CA THR A 93 -16.45 -11.80 17.55
C THR A 93 -15.90 -12.72 18.65
N LYS A 94 -15.21 -13.81 18.28
CA LYS A 94 -14.61 -14.77 19.23
C LYS A 94 -13.11 -14.50 19.49
N LYS A 95 -12.63 -13.27 19.29
CA LYS A 95 -11.20 -12.91 19.45
C LYS A 95 -10.65 -13.24 20.85
N ALA A 96 -11.42 -13.00 21.89
CA ALA A 96 -11.02 -13.30 23.27
C ALA A 96 -10.83 -14.80 23.50
N GLU A 97 -11.78 -15.62 23.04
CA GLU A 97 -11.72 -17.08 23.10
C GLU A 97 -10.52 -17.63 22.31
N ILE A 98 -10.30 -17.12 21.10
CA ILE A 98 -9.13 -17.48 20.28
C ILE A 98 -7.82 -17.16 21.02
N THR A 99 -7.75 -15.98 21.64
CA THR A 99 -6.56 -15.53 22.38
C THR A 99 -6.31 -16.42 23.60
N MET A 100 -7.36 -16.72 24.36
CA MET A 100 -7.31 -17.59 25.54
C MET A 100 -6.89 -19.01 25.18
N LEU A 101 -7.42 -19.57 24.08
CA LEU A 101 -7.04 -20.91 23.61
C LEU A 101 -5.55 -21.01 23.29
N ILE A 102 -4.97 -19.97 22.68
CA ILE A 102 -3.52 -19.94 22.39
C ILE A 102 -2.73 -19.85 23.70
N GLN A 103 -3.15 -19.00 24.64
CA GLN A 103 -2.49 -18.87 25.94
C GLN A 103 -2.50 -20.21 26.71
N GLU A 104 -3.64 -20.88 26.80
CA GLU A 104 -3.79 -22.13 27.54
C GLU A 104 -3.06 -23.31 26.88
N THR A 105 -3.14 -23.41 25.55
CA THR A 105 -2.61 -24.59 24.83
C THR A 105 -1.15 -24.44 24.44
N LYS A 106 -0.71 -23.21 24.14
CA LYS A 106 0.62 -22.92 23.59
C LYS A 106 1.48 -22.08 24.53
N GLY A 107 0.92 -21.53 25.61
CA GLY A 107 1.66 -20.71 26.57
C GLY A 107 2.06 -19.32 26.06
N ALA A 108 1.73 -18.97 24.81
CA ALA A 108 2.12 -17.71 24.20
C ALA A 108 1.27 -16.54 24.74
N LYS A 109 1.92 -15.42 25.04
CA LYS A 109 1.28 -14.22 25.58
C LYS A 109 0.89 -13.23 24.48
N PRO A 110 -0.20 -12.45 24.65
CA PRO A 110 -0.60 -11.40 23.72
C PRO A 110 0.57 -10.47 23.38
N GLY A 111 0.86 -10.33 22.08
CA GLY A 111 1.95 -9.50 21.57
C GLY A 111 3.22 -10.27 21.18
N GLU A 112 3.34 -11.55 21.55
CA GLU A 112 4.46 -12.40 21.12
C GLU A 112 4.29 -12.86 19.67
N ALA A 113 5.40 -13.09 18.96
CA ALA A 113 5.37 -13.58 17.58
C ALA A 113 4.64 -14.94 17.48
N GLU A 114 4.73 -15.75 18.53
CA GLU A 114 4.04 -17.04 18.64
C GLU A 114 2.51 -16.91 18.69
N MET A 115 1.96 -15.79 19.15
CA MET A 115 0.51 -15.56 19.05
C MET A 115 0.07 -15.43 17.60
N ILE A 116 0.87 -14.77 16.77
CA ILE A 116 0.56 -14.55 15.35
C ILE A 116 0.63 -15.87 14.59
N SER A 117 1.68 -16.66 14.83
CA SER A 117 1.85 -17.96 14.15
C SER A 117 0.76 -18.97 14.53
N ASN A 118 0.31 -18.98 15.79
CA ASN A 118 -0.73 -19.90 16.27
C ASN A 118 -2.17 -19.40 16.03
N TYR A 119 -2.37 -18.15 15.60
CA TYR A 119 -3.71 -17.55 15.50
C TYR A 119 -4.63 -18.32 14.55
N GLN A 120 -4.16 -18.68 13.35
CA GLN A 120 -4.98 -19.38 12.36
C GLN A 120 -5.34 -20.80 12.80
N TRP A 121 -4.44 -21.47 13.52
CA TRP A 121 -4.70 -22.77 14.14
C TRP A 121 -5.83 -22.64 15.18
N ALA A 122 -5.73 -21.66 16.09
CA ALA A 122 -6.73 -21.45 17.13
C ALA A 122 -8.11 -21.07 16.55
N VAL A 123 -8.16 -20.25 15.50
CA VAL A 123 -9.41 -19.99 14.76
C VAL A 123 -10.02 -21.29 14.23
N GLY A 124 -9.20 -22.19 13.68
CA GLY A 124 -9.66 -23.50 13.21
C GLY A 124 -10.23 -24.35 14.33
N GLN A 125 -9.60 -24.35 15.51
CA GLN A 125 -10.09 -25.09 16.68
C GLN A 125 -11.39 -24.51 17.25
N VAL A 126 -11.52 -23.19 17.32
CA VAL A 126 -12.75 -22.53 17.77
C VAL A 126 -13.89 -22.85 16.80
N MET A 127 -13.67 -22.70 15.50
CA MET A 127 -14.69 -23.04 14.50
C MET A 127 -15.08 -24.53 14.52
N ALA A 128 -14.14 -25.45 14.78
CA ALA A 128 -14.45 -26.87 14.85
C ALA A 128 -15.28 -27.27 16.09
N LYS A 129 -15.30 -26.42 17.12
CA LYS A 129 -16.11 -26.61 18.32
C LYS A 129 -17.48 -25.93 18.24
N MET A 130 -17.70 -25.08 17.23
CA MET A 130 -18.97 -24.40 17.04
C MET A 130 -20.03 -25.39 16.57
N THR A 131 -21.27 -25.20 17.03
CA THR A 131 -22.41 -25.97 16.50
C THR A 131 -22.78 -25.50 15.09
N GLU A 132 -23.57 -26.30 14.39
CA GLU A 132 -24.07 -25.92 13.06
C GLU A 132 -24.87 -24.61 13.13
N GLU A 133 -25.67 -24.43 14.19
CA GLU A 133 -26.44 -23.21 14.42
C GLU A 133 -25.54 -21.99 14.61
N GLU A 134 -24.45 -22.10 15.39
CA GLU A 134 -23.51 -21.01 15.58
C GLU A 134 -22.75 -20.64 14.28
N LEU A 135 -22.48 -21.63 13.42
CA LEU A 135 -21.86 -21.40 12.12
C LEU A 135 -22.83 -20.71 11.15
N GLU A 136 -24.10 -21.13 11.15
CA GLU A 136 -25.15 -20.49 10.34
C GLU A 136 -25.39 -19.04 10.80
N GLU A 137 -25.38 -18.77 12.10
CA GLU A 137 -25.45 -17.39 12.62
C GLU A 137 -24.27 -16.54 12.15
N ALA A 138 -23.05 -17.10 12.16
CA ALA A 138 -21.87 -16.39 11.65
C ALA A 138 -21.94 -16.12 10.14
N GLU A 139 -22.57 -17.01 9.36
CA GLU A 139 -22.84 -16.78 7.93
C GLU A 139 -23.87 -15.67 7.71
N LYS A 140 -24.99 -15.70 8.43
CA LYS A 140 -26.02 -14.64 8.39
C LYS A 140 -25.44 -13.28 8.78
N GLU A 141 -24.59 -13.25 9.81
CA GLU A 141 -23.94 -12.03 10.25
C GLU A 141 -22.92 -11.51 9.22
N ALA A 142 -22.19 -12.41 8.56
CA ALA A 142 -21.28 -12.02 7.46
C ALA A 142 -22.06 -11.42 6.28
N GLU A 143 -23.20 -12.01 5.92
CA GLU A 143 -24.09 -11.47 4.90
C GLU A 143 -24.63 -10.09 5.30
N ARG A 144 -25.08 -9.93 6.55
CA ARG A 144 -25.49 -8.63 7.10
C ARG A 144 -24.38 -7.58 6.98
N TRP A 145 -23.14 -7.92 7.34
CA TRP A 145 -22.00 -7.00 7.24
C TRP A 145 -21.64 -6.63 5.82
N ASN A 146 -21.88 -7.52 4.85
CA ASN A 146 -21.67 -7.27 3.43
C ASN A 146 -22.77 -6.39 2.82
N ASN A 147 -24.02 -6.56 3.26
CA ASN A 147 -25.17 -5.83 2.74
C ASN A 147 -25.33 -4.44 3.37
N GLU A 148 -25.04 -4.32 4.66
CA GLU A 148 -25.19 -3.07 5.41
C GLU A 148 -23.81 -2.50 5.74
N ARG A 149 -23.27 -2.88 6.91
CA ARG A 149 -21.93 -2.55 7.39
C ARG A 149 -21.62 -3.37 8.65
N PRO A 150 -20.33 -3.63 8.95
CA PRO A 150 -19.95 -4.27 10.20
C PRO A 150 -20.14 -3.33 11.41
N PRO A 151 -20.11 -3.82 12.67
CA PRO A 151 -20.22 -2.99 13.87
C PRO A 151 -19.16 -1.88 13.94
N LEU A 152 -19.45 -0.79 14.66
CA LEU A 152 -18.56 0.37 14.77
C LEU A 152 -17.15 -0.01 15.25
N ALA A 153 -17.01 -0.91 16.21
CA ALA A 153 -15.70 -1.38 16.66
C ALA A 153 -14.91 -2.09 15.55
N VAL A 154 -15.58 -2.88 14.72
CA VAL A 154 -14.96 -3.56 13.58
C VAL A 154 -14.58 -2.56 12.49
N GLN A 155 -15.41 -1.54 12.24
CA GLN A 155 -15.10 -0.44 11.33
C GLN A 155 -13.90 0.36 11.82
N ALA A 156 -13.89 0.77 13.10
CA ALA A 156 -12.83 1.54 13.73
C ALA A 156 -11.47 0.82 13.69
N ASP A 157 -11.43 -0.47 14.08
CA ASP A 157 -10.21 -1.27 14.01
C ASP A 157 -9.73 -1.46 12.55
N THR A 158 -10.66 -1.65 11.62
CA THR A 158 -10.32 -1.81 10.20
C THR A 158 -9.79 -0.51 9.60
N ALA A 159 -10.40 0.63 9.90
CA ALA A 159 -9.94 1.95 9.49
C ALA A 159 -8.53 2.23 10.03
N LEU A 160 -8.29 1.95 11.32
CA LEU A 160 -6.98 2.14 11.95
C LEU A 160 -5.88 1.28 11.30
N ARG A 161 -6.17 0.00 11.03
CA ARG A 161 -5.16 -0.94 10.53
C ARG A 161 -4.96 -0.89 9.02
N LYS A 162 -6.03 -0.67 8.26
CA LYS A 162 -6.04 -0.84 6.80
C LYS A 162 -6.44 0.42 6.03
N GLY A 163 -7.06 1.41 6.67
CA GLY A 163 -7.59 2.61 6.00
C GLY A 163 -6.54 3.31 5.13
N LYS A 164 -5.33 3.53 5.67
CA LYS A 164 -4.21 4.11 4.92
C LYS A 164 -3.81 3.26 3.71
N GLN A 165 -3.77 1.92 3.86
CA GLN A 165 -3.43 1.02 2.76
C GLN A 165 -4.47 1.09 1.66
N TYR A 166 -5.77 1.04 2.00
CA TYR A 166 -6.85 1.16 1.03
C TYR A 166 -6.81 2.50 0.29
N ALA A 167 -6.60 3.60 1.01
CA ALA A 167 -6.45 4.93 0.42
C ALA A 167 -5.28 5.00 -0.58
N ARG A 168 -4.13 4.37 -0.24
CA ARG A 168 -2.97 4.27 -1.13
C ARG A 168 -3.25 3.45 -2.38
N GLU A 169 -3.89 2.29 -2.22
CA GLU A 169 -4.24 1.41 -3.35
C GLU A 169 -5.28 2.06 -4.28
N PHE A 170 -6.24 2.79 -3.72
CA PHE A 170 -7.17 3.65 -4.45
C PHE A 170 -6.43 4.70 -5.28
N ALA A 171 -5.58 5.51 -4.65
CA ALA A 171 -4.82 6.55 -5.36
C ALA A 171 -3.94 5.97 -6.48
N SER A 172 -3.32 4.81 -6.23
CA SER A 172 -2.51 4.10 -7.22
C SER A 172 -3.34 3.64 -8.43
N ALA A 173 -4.55 3.11 -8.21
CA ALA A 173 -5.42 2.67 -9.31
C ALA A 173 -5.95 3.86 -10.11
N MET A 174 -6.42 4.93 -9.44
CA MET A 174 -6.90 6.14 -10.10
C MET A 174 -5.86 6.75 -11.04
N TRP A 175 -4.58 6.73 -10.63
CA TRP A 175 -3.50 7.13 -11.53
C TRP A 175 -3.29 6.13 -12.67
N LYS A 176 -3.12 4.85 -12.36
CA LYS A 176 -2.73 3.83 -13.36
C LYS A 176 -3.79 3.62 -14.43
N GLN A 177 -5.06 3.67 -14.05
CA GLN A 177 -6.18 3.40 -14.95
C GLN A 177 -6.70 4.69 -15.59
N CYS A 178 -6.77 5.78 -14.84
CA CYS A 178 -7.46 6.99 -15.27
C CYS A 178 -6.55 8.22 -15.43
N GLY A 179 -5.25 8.11 -15.12
CA GLY A 179 -4.34 9.27 -15.10
C GLY A 179 -4.68 10.32 -14.05
N MET A 180 -5.52 9.99 -13.06
CA MET A 180 -6.04 10.92 -12.07
C MET A 180 -5.08 11.09 -10.90
N ARG A 181 -4.95 12.34 -10.42
CA ARG A 181 -4.33 12.67 -9.14
C ARG A 181 -5.43 12.88 -8.11
N VAL A 182 -5.26 12.29 -6.93
CA VAL A 182 -6.28 12.33 -5.88
C VAL A 182 -5.63 12.73 -4.55
N VAL A 183 -6.40 13.46 -3.76
CA VAL A 183 -6.13 13.73 -2.35
C VAL A 183 -7.34 13.21 -1.59
N ILE A 184 -7.11 12.44 -0.53
CA ILE A 184 -8.15 11.67 0.14
C ILE A 184 -8.33 12.22 1.54
N LEU A 185 -9.51 12.77 1.82
CA LEU A 185 -9.96 13.14 3.15
C LEU A 185 -10.86 12.03 3.69
N MET A 186 -10.64 11.61 4.93
CA MET A 186 -11.35 10.50 5.56
C MET A 186 -11.78 10.89 6.96
N ALA A 187 -12.95 10.38 7.36
CA ALA A 187 -13.49 10.55 8.69
C ALA A 187 -14.25 9.28 9.09
N TRP A 188 -14.12 8.87 10.34
CA TRP A 188 -14.81 7.70 10.91
C TRP A 188 -15.00 7.86 12.41
N GLN A 189 -15.96 7.15 12.99
CA GLN A 189 -16.09 7.05 14.45
C GLN A 189 -15.19 5.93 14.98
N ASN A 190 -14.47 6.21 16.06
CA ASN A 190 -13.75 5.17 16.80
C ASN A 190 -14.66 4.40 17.76
N GLU A 191 -14.11 3.43 18.49
CA GLU A 191 -14.87 2.64 19.48
C GLU A 191 -15.51 3.48 20.58
N ALA A 192 -14.96 4.65 20.90
CA ALA A 192 -15.51 5.60 21.87
C ALA A 192 -16.48 6.60 21.21
N GLU A 193 -16.98 6.28 20.00
CA GLU A 193 -17.85 7.12 19.17
C GLU A 193 -17.30 8.52 18.86
N ARG A 194 -16.01 8.75 19.10
CA ARG A 194 -15.37 10.00 18.77
C ARG A 194 -15.02 10.02 17.29
N VAL A 195 -15.32 11.15 16.66
CA VAL A 195 -14.98 11.39 15.25
C VAL A 195 -13.47 11.52 15.12
N VAL A 196 -12.91 10.68 14.26
CA VAL A 196 -11.50 10.69 13.87
C VAL A 196 -11.43 11.14 12.42
N VAL A 197 -10.53 12.05 12.14
CA VAL A 197 -10.28 12.62 10.80
C VAL A 197 -8.86 12.29 10.37
N SER A 198 -8.68 12.05 9.07
CA SER A 198 -7.38 11.80 8.45
C SER A 198 -7.37 12.35 7.04
N SER A 199 -6.20 12.79 6.57
CA SER A 199 -5.99 13.23 5.21
C SER A 199 -4.73 12.57 4.64
N HIS A 200 -4.80 12.18 3.36
CA HIS A 200 -3.72 11.49 2.69
C HIS A 200 -3.50 12.03 1.28
N ASP A 201 -2.24 12.34 1.00
CA ASP A 201 -1.74 12.65 -0.32
C ASP A 201 -0.65 11.64 -0.66
N PHE A 202 -0.89 10.84 -1.70
CA PHE A 202 0.06 9.83 -2.19
C PHE A 202 0.65 10.21 -3.56
N ASN A 203 0.43 11.44 -4.04
CA ASN A 203 0.82 11.83 -5.40
C ASN A 203 2.34 11.82 -5.60
N THR A 204 3.12 12.07 -4.56
CA THR A 204 4.58 11.92 -4.56
C THR A 204 5.01 10.46 -4.70
N GLU A 205 4.34 9.56 -3.98
CA GLU A 205 4.60 8.11 -4.03
C GLU A 205 4.15 7.48 -5.36
N VAL A 206 3.10 8.00 -5.97
CA VAL A 206 2.53 7.52 -7.23
C VAL A 206 3.22 8.25 -8.39
N ASN A 207 4.33 7.68 -8.89
CA ASN A 207 5.07 8.17 -10.06
C ASN A 207 5.74 9.56 -9.90
N GLY A 208 6.13 9.96 -8.68
CA GLY A 208 6.91 11.18 -8.45
C GLY A 208 6.17 12.48 -8.77
N GLY A 209 4.85 12.50 -8.60
CA GLY A 209 4.06 13.73 -8.70
C GLY A 209 4.38 14.71 -7.58
N ARG A 210 3.90 15.95 -7.68
CA ARG A 210 4.00 16.92 -6.57
C ARG A 210 2.87 16.70 -5.56
N SER A 211 3.16 16.97 -4.30
CA SER A 211 2.13 17.04 -3.26
C SER A 211 1.21 18.24 -3.49
N PHE A 212 -0.01 18.14 -3.00
CA PHE A 212 -0.94 19.24 -2.89
C PHE A 212 -0.65 20.06 -1.62
N ASP A 213 0.02 21.19 -1.78
CA ASP A 213 0.53 22.01 -0.66
C ASP A 213 -0.58 22.64 0.21
N HIS A 214 -1.79 22.79 -0.34
CA HIS A 214 -2.94 23.42 0.31
C HIS A 214 -3.83 22.46 1.11
N LEU A 215 -3.39 21.21 1.32
CA LEU A 215 -4.15 20.23 2.10
C LEU A 215 -4.43 20.69 3.54
N LYS A 216 -3.53 21.51 4.11
CA LYS A 216 -3.70 22.08 5.45
C LYS A 216 -4.79 23.15 5.50
N ASP A 217 -5.00 23.85 4.39
CA ASP A 217 -5.95 24.95 4.31
C ASP A 217 -7.38 24.41 4.34
N ILE A 218 -7.62 23.26 3.71
CA ILE A 218 -8.92 22.56 3.70
C ILE A 218 -9.16 21.67 4.93
N GLN A 219 -8.14 21.44 5.76
CA GLN A 219 -8.25 20.53 6.91
C GLN A 219 -9.25 21.05 7.94
N LYS A 220 -9.30 22.36 8.17
CA LYS A 220 -10.25 22.95 9.14
C LYS A 220 -11.70 22.72 8.72
N ASP A 221 -12.00 22.96 7.45
CA ASP A 221 -13.35 22.78 6.90
C ASP A 221 -13.74 21.30 6.88
N TRP A 222 -12.78 20.42 6.59
CA TRP A 222 -12.99 18.98 6.69
C TRP A 222 -13.26 18.52 8.12
N ASP A 223 -12.49 19.02 9.09
CA ASP A 223 -12.67 18.68 10.50
C ASP A 223 -14.06 19.10 10.97
N GLN A 224 -14.50 20.33 10.62
CA GLN A 224 -15.83 20.83 10.94
C GLN A 224 -16.93 19.97 10.31
N TYR A 225 -16.85 19.73 8.99
CA TYR A 225 -17.79 18.88 8.27
C TYR A 225 -17.89 17.47 8.89
N ALA A 226 -16.76 16.88 9.27
CA ALA A 226 -16.74 15.56 9.89
C ALA A 226 -17.42 15.58 11.27
N GLN A 227 -17.16 16.60 12.10
CA GLN A 227 -17.85 16.71 13.39
C GLN A 227 -19.36 16.87 13.22
N GLU A 228 -19.81 17.66 12.25
CA GLU A 228 -21.25 17.85 11.95
C GLU A 228 -21.88 16.58 11.38
N SER A 229 -21.19 15.91 10.45
CA SER A 229 -21.72 14.71 9.76
C SER A 229 -21.83 13.49 10.67
N PHE A 230 -20.98 13.40 11.69
CA PHE A 230 -20.98 12.29 12.66
C PHE A 230 -21.53 12.69 14.04
N GLY A 231 -21.83 13.98 14.24
CA GLY A 231 -22.40 14.51 15.47
C GLY A 231 -23.87 14.14 15.60
N ARG A 232 -24.25 13.59 16.75
CA ARG A 232 -25.65 13.58 17.19
C ARG A 232 -26.07 15.02 17.51
N ASP A 233 -27.33 15.35 17.25
CA ASP A 233 -27.97 16.64 17.55
C ASP A 233 -27.36 17.38 18.74
N ALA A 234 -27.02 18.65 18.51
CA ALA A 234 -26.48 19.58 19.50
C ALA A 234 -27.44 19.91 20.67
N ASP A 235 -28.57 19.22 20.78
CA ASP A 235 -29.59 19.45 21.80
C ASP A 235 -29.48 18.55 23.04
N ALA A 236 -28.52 17.62 23.10
CA ALA A 236 -28.30 16.76 24.27
C ALA A 236 -27.13 17.18 25.19
N ALA A 237 -26.36 18.21 24.83
CA ALA A 237 -25.15 18.61 25.56
C ALA A 237 -25.15 20.08 26.04
N ALA A 238 -26.32 20.73 26.09
CA ALA A 238 -26.48 22.00 26.79
C ALA A 238 -26.66 21.78 28.31
N ALA A 239 -25.75 21.02 28.92
CA ALA A 239 -25.63 20.90 30.37
C ALA A 239 -24.28 20.26 30.75
N ASP A 240 -23.16 20.85 30.35
CA ASP A 240 -22.06 21.08 31.32
C ASP A 240 -21.07 22.08 30.73
N THR A 241 -21.27 23.34 31.10
CA THR A 241 -20.29 24.40 30.90
C THR A 241 -19.16 24.19 31.90
N ASP A 242 -17.92 24.36 31.44
CA ASP A 242 -16.71 24.50 32.24
C ASP A 242 -16.06 23.20 32.74
N SER A 243 -15.34 22.54 31.85
CA SER A 243 -14.12 21.85 32.26
C SER A 243 -13.03 22.04 31.22
N GLY A 244 -12.08 22.91 31.55
CA GLY A 244 -10.80 23.02 30.87
C GLY A 244 -10.05 21.69 30.96
N VAL A 245 -10.26 20.80 29.99
CA VAL A 245 -9.47 19.59 29.81
C VAL A 245 -8.66 19.75 28.53
N PRO A 246 -7.32 19.69 28.59
CA PRO A 246 -6.48 19.91 27.42
C PRO A 246 -6.77 18.84 26.37
N HIS A 247 -6.97 19.29 25.13
CA HIS A 247 -7.01 18.46 23.94
C HIS A 247 -5.85 17.45 23.98
N THR A 248 -6.14 16.20 24.30
CA THR A 248 -5.19 15.10 24.16
C THR A 248 -5.11 14.76 22.68
N GLY A 249 -4.38 15.60 21.95
CA GLY A 249 -3.98 15.33 20.58
C GLY A 249 -3.01 14.15 20.56
N LEU A 250 -3.52 12.98 20.15
CA LEU A 250 -2.74 11.80 19.84
C LEU A 250 -2.90 11.45 18.34
N PRO A 251 -1.88 10.83 17.77
CA PRO A 251 -0.88 11.44 16.91
C PRO A 251 -1.43 11.74 15.49
N LYS A 252 -1.19 12.97 15.02
CA LYS A 252 -1.18 13.29 13.59
C LYS A 252 -0.13 12.39 12.92
N CYS A 253 -0.55 11.41 12.13
CA CYS A 253 0.36 10.60 11.34
C CYS A 253 0.91 11.47 10.20
N LYS A 254 2.00 12.20 10.48
CA LYS A 254 2.73 13.01 9.50
C LYS A 254 3.00 12.14 8.26
N THR A 255 2.67 12.65 7.07
CA THR A 255 3.20 12.14 5.80
C THR A 255 4.71 11.97 5.98
N ARG A 256 5.20 10.73 5.95
CA ARG A 256 6.63 10.49 5.92
C ARG A 256 7.09 10.87 4.51
N LEU A 257 7.44 12.13 4.31
CA LEU A 257 8.40 12.52 3.27
C LEU A 257 9.56 11.51 3.33
N ASP A 258 10.02 11.00 2.18
CA ASP A 258 11.22 10.17 2.18
C ASP A 258 12.33 11.03 2.80
N PRO A 259 12.99 10.58 3.89
CA PRO A 259 14.01 11.38 4.55
C PRO A 259 15.07 11.91 3.57
N VAL A 260 15.32 11.19 2.47
CA VAL A 260 16.24 11.62 1.41
C VAL A 260 15.78 12.89 0.69
N GLU A 261 14.48 13.08 0.43
CA GLU A 261 13.96 14.27 -0.26
C GLU A 261 14.22 15.56 0.52
N LEU A 262 14.27 15.47 1.86
CA LEU A 262 14.56 16.60 2.75
C LEU A 262 16.00 17.11 2.63
N VAL A 263 16.89 16.28 2.07
CA VAL A 263 18.34 16.54 1.98
C VAL A 263 18.84 16.44 0.55
N THR A 264 17.99 16.53 -0.47
CA THR A 264 18.42 16.54 -1.88
C THR A 264 18.01 17.83 -2.55
N ARG A 265 18.95 18.44 -3.28
CA ARG A 265 18.67 19.58 -4.17
C ARG A 265 17.95 19.11 -5.45
N GLY A 266 17.45 20.05 -6.23
CA GLY A 266 16.78 19.77 -7.51
C GLY A 266 17.66 19.07 -8.57
N ASP A 267 18.98 19.07 -8.38
CA ASP A 267 19.96 18.33 -9.17
C ASP A 267 20.16 16.87 -8.69
N GLY A 268 19.47 16.47 -7.62
CA GLY A 268 19.56 15.13 -7.02
C GLY A 268 20.77 14.93 -6.10
N LYS A 269 21.59 15.96 -5.86
CA LYS A 269 22.76 15.89 -4.96
C LYS A 269 22.36 16.10 -3.50
N PRO A 270 23.08 15.50 -2.54
CA PRO A 270 22.80 15.67 -1.13
C PRO A 270 23.18 17.08 -0.68
N TRP A 271 22.34 17.71 0.13
CA TRP A 271 22.52 19.07 0.63
C TRP A 271 22.02 19.17 2.06
N VAL A 272 22.86 19.69 2.96
CA VAL A 272 22.47 20.05 4.33
C VAL A 272 22.07 21.51 4.35
N MET A 273 20.81 21.81 4.71
CA MET A 273 20.31 23.19 4.86
C MET A 273 20.91 23.89 6.09
N ASP A 274 20.80 25.23 6.17
CA ASP A 274 21.15 25.97 7.38
C ASP A 274 20.22 25.54 8.53
N ILE A 275 20.80 25.11 9.64
CA ILE A 275 20.09 24.54 10.79
C ILE A 275 19.82 25.55 11.91
N LYS A 276 20.19 26.83 11.72
CA LYS A 276 19.91 27.90 12.69
C LYS A 276 18.40 27.99 12.93
N GLN A 277 17.98 27.59 14.14
CA GLN A 277 16.59 27.57 14.63
C GLN A 277 15.70 26.40 14.18
N VAL A 278 16.28 25.31 13.66
CA VAL A 278 15.52 24.11 13.33
C VAL A 278 15.08 23.33 14.58
N GLY A 279 13.84 22.83 14.58
CA GLY A 279 13.28 21.99 15.64
C GLY A 279 13.90 20.58 15.69
N LEU A 280 13.91 19.94 16.87
CA LEU A 280 14.56 18.62 17.07
C LEU A 280 14.07 17.55 16.10
N ASP A 281 12.77 17.48 15.84
CA ASP A 281 12.20 16.48 14.92
C ASP A 281 12.79 16.62 13.51
N LEU A 282 12.86 17.84 12.98
CA LEU A 282 13.40 18.09 11.65
C LEU A 282 14.91 17.84 11.61
N LEU A 283 15.66 18.17 12.67
CA LEU A 283 17.08 17.82 12.77
C LEU A 283 17.31 16.30 12.67
N LYS A 284 16.49 15.50 13.37
CA LYS A 284 16.56 14.03 13.30
C LYS A 284 16.23 13.51 11.91
N ASP A 285 15.27 14.13 11.24
CA ASP A 285 14.86 13.76 9.88
C ASP A 285 15.94 14.11 8.86
N LEU A 286 16.61 15.27 8.99
CA LEU A 286 17.77 15.65 8.16
C LEU A 286 18.94 14.68 8.32
N VAL A 287 19.32 14.33 9.57
CA VAL A 287 20.39 13.34 9.81
C VAL A 287 20.04 11.99 9.19
N ARG A 288 18.78 11.54 9.37
CA ARG A 288 18.30 10.28 8.81
C ARG A 288 18.34 10.30 7.29
N GLY A 289 17.89 11.39 6.68
CA GLY A 289 17.91 11.61 5.25
C GLY A 289 19.31 11.51 4.67
N TYR A 290 20.24 12.24 5.29
CA TYR A 290 21.62 12.34 4.81
C TYR A 290 22.32 10.99 4.78
N PHE A 291 22.27 10.25 5.89
CA PHE A 291 22.79 8.89 5.94
C PHE A 291 22.10 7.95 4.96
N THR A 292 20.76 8.05 4.83
CA THR A 292 20.00 7.15 3.95
C THR A 292 20.35 7.38 2.48
N TYR A 293 20.56 8.64 2.07
CA TYR A 293 21.05 8.97 0.73
C TYR A 293 22.38 8.26 0.45
N HIS A 294 23.39 8.49 1.29
CA HIS A 294 24.72 7.94 1.07
C HIS A 294 24.77 6.41 1.20
N TYR A 295 23.92 5.81 2.03
CA TYR A 295 23.79 4.36 2.12
C TYR A 295 23.17 3.76 0.84
N ARG A 296 22.12 4.39 0.29
CA ARG A 296 21.50 3.98 -0.98
C ARG A 296 22.47 4.09 -2.15
N VAL A 297 23.29 5.15 -2.17
CA VAL A 297 24.39 5.28 -3.13
C VAL A 297 25.37 4.12 -3.00
N ALA A 298 25.82 3.80 -1.79
CA ALA A 298 26.79 2.73 -1.57
C ALA A 298 26.26 1.32 -1.91
N CYS A 299 24.98 1.02 -1.67
CA CYS A 299 24.42 -0.30 -2.01
C CYS A 299 23.85 -0.39 -3.43
N GLY A 300 23.60 0.73 -4.11
CA GLY A 300 22.95 0.77 -5.42
C GLY A 300 21.49 0.28 -5.41
N ILE A 301 20.89 0.06 -4.24
CA ILE A 301 19.52 -0.43 -4.08
C ILE A 301 18.59 0.76 -3.83
N PRO A 302 17.62 1.05 -4.73
CA PRO A 302 16.63 2.08 -4.48
C PRO A 302 15.79 1.70 -3.25
N ASN A 303 15.51 2.69 -2.40
CA ASN A 303 14.74 2.52 -1.15
C ASN A 303 15.41 1.67 -0.06
N ALA A 304 16.73 1.43 -0.12
CA ALA A 304 17.44 0.75 0.96
C ALA A 304 17.31 1.52 2.29
N ALA A 305 17.14 0.77 3.38
CA ALA A 305 17.11 1.28 4.74
C ALA A 305 18.47 1.08 5.41
N VAL A 306 18.95 2.10 6.12
CA VAL A 306 20.20 2.01 6.89
C VAL A 306 19.99 1.04 8.07
N PRO A 307 20.87 0.04 8.25
CA PRO A 307 20.79 -0.89 9.38
C PRO A 307 21.37 -0.23 10.64
N TRP A 308 20.63 0.73 11.23
CA TRP A 308 21.10 1.58 12.34
C TRP A 308 21.69 0.80 13.51
N GLY A 309 21.07 -0.32 13.91
CA GLY A 309 21.56 -1.15 15.02
C GLY A 309 22.96 -1.75 14.75
N GLU A 310 23.22 -2.14 13.50
CA GLU A 310 24.51 -2.70 13.08
C GLU A 310 25.56 -1.62 12.89
N VAL A 311 25.17 -0.49 12.27
CA VAL A 311 26.06 0.69 12.13
C VAL A 311 26.47 1.22 13.49
N SER A 312 25.56 1.25 14.47
CA SER A 312 25.89 1.71 15.83
C SER A 312 26.82 0.74 16.57
N ARG A 313 26.68 -0.57 16.32
CA ARG A 313 27.51 -1.62 16.95
C ARG A 313 28.92 -1.64 16.37
N ASP A 314 29.04 -1.49 15.05
CA ASP A 314 30.26 -1.70 14.27
C ASP A 314 30.59 -0.50 13.36
N GLN A 315 30.45 0.73 13.86
CA GLN A 315 30.57 1.98 13.10
C GLN A 315 31.75 2.03 12.12
N ASN A 316 32.95 1.65 12.57
CA ASN A 316 34.18 1.75 11.79
C ASN A 316 34.25 0.75 10.61
N LYS A 317 33.38 -0.27 10.59
CA LYS A 317 33.24 -1.18 9.44
C LYS A 317 32.43 -0.55 8.31
N TYR A 318 31.46 0.31 8.67
CA TYR A 318 30.55 0.95 7.74
C TYR A 318 31.03 2.34 7.30
N LEU A 319 31.66 3.09 8.19
CA LEU A 319 32.04 4.49 7.99
C LEU A 319 33.50 4.70 8.36
N LEU A 320 34.20 5.50 7.55
CA LEU A 320 35.51 6.01 7.94
C LEU A 320 35.36 7.06 9.05
N PRO A 321 36.21 7.05 10.09
CA PRO A 321 36.19 8.07 11.15
C PRO A 321 36.33 9.49 10.61
N THR A 322 36.95 9.65 9.44
CA THR A 322 37.08 10.94 8.78
C THR A 322 35.73 11.55 8.45
N TYR A 323 34.67 10.80 8.15
CA TYR A 323 33.34 11.35 7.79
C TYR A 323 32.45 11.71 8.99
N LEU A 324 32.99 11.63 10.20
CA LEU A 324 32.27 11.91 11.42
C LEU A 324 33.05 12.93 12.27
N PRO A 325 32.37 13.71 13.12
CA PRO A 325 33.03 14.52 14.12
C PRO A 325 33.93 13.66 15.02
N PRO A 326 35.03 14.22 15.58
CA PRO A 326 35.94 13.48 16.44
C PRO A 326 35.20 12.78 17.60
N ASN A 327 35.45 11.49 17.78
CA ASN A 327 34.85 10.64 18.81
C ASN A 327 33.30 10.55 18.77
N PHE A 328 32.66 10.91 17.64
CA PHE A 328 31.22 10.83 17.51
C PHE A 328 30.74 9.38 17.37
N LYS A 329 29.70 9.03 18.13
CA LYS A 329 29.04 7.71 18.06
C LYS A 329 27.73 7.83 17.30
N VAL A 330 27.66 7.17 16.15
CA VAL A 330 26.46 7.09 15.33
C VAL A 330 25.44 6.20 16.03
N GLY A 331 24.24 6.74 16.22
CA GLY A 331 23.09 6.05 16.76
C GLY A 331 21.87 6.26 15.87
N ASP A 332 20.79 5.53 16.15
CA ASP A 332 19.51 5.75 15.48
C ASP A 332 19.05 7.22 15.66
N PRO A 333 18.83 7.98 14.58
CA PRO A 333 18.42 9.39 14.66
C PRO A 333 17.15 9.62 15.49
N SER A 334 16.24 8.63 15.59
CA SER A 334 15.04 8.76 16.42
C SER A 334 15.37 8.98 17.92
N LYS A 335 16.52 8.48 18.38
CA LYS A 335 17.00 8.57 19.76
C LYS A 335 18.04 9.68 19.98
N MET A 336 18.41 10.41 18.93
CA MET A 336 19.47 11.42 18.96
C MET A 336 19.05 12.68 19.74
N HIS A 337 19.96 13.25 20.53
CA HIS A 337 19.72 14.53 21.21
C HIS A 337 19.97 15.72 20.26
N LYS A 338 19.36 16.87 20.56
CA LYS A 338 19.46 18.08 19.73
C LYS A 338 20.91 18.51 19.49
N LYS A 339 21.75 18.45 20.54
CA LYS A 339 23.17 18.82 20.46
C LYS A 339 23.94 17.93 19.48
N ASP A 340 23.73 16.61 19.57
CA ASP A 340 24.42 15.65 18.70
C ASP A 340 24.01 15.80 17.23
N ALA A 341 22.72 16.05 16.98
CA ALA A 341 22.22 16.29 15.63
C ALA A 341 22.80 17.57 15.01
N ILE A 342 22.91 18.64 15.81
CA ILE A 342 23.54 19.90 15.38
C ILE A 342 25.02 19.68 15.06
N ILE A 343 25.78 19.05 15.96
CA ILE A 343 27.21 18.77 15.76
C ILE A 343 27.45 18.01 14.46
N LEU A 344 26.61 17.01 14.17
CA LEU A 344 26.77 16.17 12.98
C LEU A 344 26.40 16.90 11.68
N LEU A 345 25.29 17.63 11.68
CA LEU A 345 24.83 18.39 10.51
C LEU A 345 25.76 19.57 10.21
N ASP A 346 26.22 20.30 11.22
CA ASP A 346 27.21 21.38 11.05
C ASP A 346 28.53 20.83 10.49
N PHE A 347 28.98 19.66 10.97
CA PHE A 347 30.20 19.03 10.46
C PHE A 347 30.10 18.68 8.97
N TRP A 348 28.98 18.08 8.53
CA TRP A 348 28.77 17.79 7.11
C TRP A 348 28.56 19.06 6.28
N ARG A 349 27.90 20.06 6.84
CA ARG A 349 27.71 21.37 6.18
C ARG A 349 29.04 22.06 5.91
N SER A 350 29.93 22.15 6.90
CA SER A 350 31.26 22.74 6.73
C SER A 350 32.08 22.01 5.67
N ARG A 351 31.92 20.70 5.55
CA ARG A 351 32.57 19.92 4.50
C ARG A 351 31.99 20.12 3.12
N GLN A 352 30.67 20.30 3.01
CA GLN A 352 30.04 20.69 1.74
C GLN A 352 30.56 22.05 1.24
N ASP A 353 30.89 22.96 2.15
CA ASP A 353 31.46 24.25 1.80
C ASP A 353 32.94 24.15 1.36
N GLU A 354 33.66 23.10 1.77
CA GLU A 354 35.07 22.84 1.42
C GLU A 354 35.24 21.99 0.14
N ASP A 355 34.47 20.91 0.00
CA ASP A 355 34.47 19.97 -1.14
C ASP A 355 33.10 19.32 -1.31
N GLU A 356 32.44 19.62 -2.44
CA GLU A 356 31.08 19.17 -2.75
C GLU A 356 30.97 17.65 -2.88
N ASP A 357 32.07 16.95 -3.22
CA ASP A 357 32.07 15.51 -3.52
C ASP A 357 32.55 14.65 -2.32
N SER A 358 33.10 15.24 -1.25
CA SER A 358 33.74 14.51 -0.14
C SER A 358 33.06 14.71 1.23
N VAL A 359 31.76 14.44 1.33
CA VAL A 359 31.02 14.76 2.57
C VAL A 359 30.75 13.55 3.47
N LEU A 360 30.24 12.45 2.92
CA LEU A 360 29.97 11.20 3.64
C LEU A 360 29.99 10.02 2.66
N ALA A 361 30.68 8.94 3.00
CA ALA A 361 30.66 7.71 2.22
C ALA A 361 30.58 6.49 3.14
N PHE A 362 29.75 5.53 2.76
CA PHE A 362 29.76 4.21 3.37
C PHE A 362 30.86 3.38 2.73
N ARG A 363 31.77 2.87 3.57
CA ARG A 363 32.82 1.92 3.17
C ARG A 363 32.23 0.56 2.86
N ARG A 364 31.16 0.16 3.55
CA ARG A 364 30.48 -1.13 3.33
C ARG A 364 28.98 -0.98 3.52
N TRP A 365 28.23 -1.86 2.88
CA TRP A 365 26.79 -2.00 3.07
C TRP A 365 26.43 -3.46 3.37
N ARG A 366 25.23 -3.72 3.87
CA ARG A 366 24.80 -5.06 4.28
C ARG A 366 23.91 -5.70 3.22
N GLY A 367 24.37 -6.82 2.67
CA GLY A 367 23.65 -7.64 1.69
C GLY A 367 22.41 -8.33 2.27
N MET A 368 21.56 -8.85 1.38
CA MET A 368 20.38 -9.66 1.76
C MET A 368 20.76 -10.96 2.46
N ASP A 369 21.95 -11.48 2.18
CA ASP A 369 22.59 -12.61 2.86
C ASP A 369 23.12 -12.26 4.26
N GLY A 370 23.04 -10.99 4.65
CA GLY A 370 23.56 -10.47 5.90
C GLY A 370 25.08 -10.24 5.91
N MET A 371 25.76 -10.42 4.79
CA MET A 371 27.20 -10.18 4.68
C MET A 371 27.51 -8.73 4.36
N LEU A 372 28.71 -8.28 4.76
CA LEU A 372 29.21 -6.95 4.40
C LEU A 372 29.76 -6.96 2.98
N GLN A 373 29.26 -6.05 2.16
CA GLN A 373 29.60 -5.88 0.75
C GLN A 373 30.34 -4.56 0.52
N GLU A 374 31.20 -4.54 -0.50
CA GLU A 374 31.88 -3.31 -0.94
C GLU A 374 30.89 -2.37 -1.66
N PRO A 375 31.11 -1.04 -1.63
CA PRO A 375 30.22 -0.07 -2.24
C PRO A 375 30.19 -0.23 -3.76
N VAL A 376 29.03 0.01 -4.37
CA VAL A 376 28.89 0.00 -5.82
C VAL A 376 29.64 1.19 -6.41
N ASP A 377 30.50 0.95 -7.39
CA ASP A 377 31.26 2.00 -8.06
C ASP A 377 30.36 2.76 -9.04
N VAL A 378 29.99 3.99 -8.68
CA VAL A 378 29.09 4.83 -9.48
C VAL A 378 29.86 5.60 -10.57
N HIS A 379 31.20 5.56 -10.57
CA HIS A 379 32.05 6.31 -11.50
C HIS A 379 32.64 5.48 -12.65
N SER A 380 32.42 4.17 -12.70
CA SER A 380 32.75 3.38 -13.88
C SER A 380 31.61 3.44 -14.90
N GLY A 381 31.70 4.40 -15.81
CA GLY A 381 30.80 4.50 -16.95
C GLY A 381 30.89 3.26 -17.82
N ASP A 382 29.92 2.36 -17.70
CA ASP A 382 29.58 1.46 -18.80
C ASP A 382 28.07 1.46 -19.03
N ASN A 383 27.66 2.44 -19.83
CA ASN A 383 26.32 2.57 -20.40
C ASN A 383 25.96 1.36 -21.31
N ARG A 384 26.86 0.38 -21.50
CA ARG A 384 26.61 -0.90 -22.17
C ARG A 384 25.75 -1.87 -21.35
N SER A 385 25.87 -1.90 -20.03
CA SER A 385 25.14 -2.89 -19.20
C SER A 385 23.65 -2.57 -19.06
N ARG A 386 23.28 -1.28 -19.04
CA ARG A 386 21.87 -0.84 -19.06
C ARG A 386 21.20 -1.07 -20.41
N VAL A 387 21.94 -0.97 -21.52
CA VAL A 387 21.43 -1.26 -22.87
C VAL A 387 21.37 -2.78 -23.12
N ALA A 388 22.34 -3.57 -22.64
CA ALA A 388 22.35 -5.02 -22.81
C ALA A 388 21.22 -5.73 -22.05
N MET A 389 20.88 -5.30 -20.82
CA MET A 389 19.71 -5.83 -20.12
C MET A 389 18.40 -5.41 -20.78
N LYS A 390 18.26 -4.16 -21.25
CA LYS A 390 17.08 -3.74 -22.02
C LYS A 390 16.96 -4.48 -23.35
N LYS A 391 18.06 -4.74 -24.07
CA LYS A 391 18.05 -5.52 -25.32
C LYS A 391 17.74 -7.00 -25.08
N LYS A 392 18.26 -7.64 -24.02
CA LYS A 392 17.91 -9.03 -23.65
C LYS A 392 16.44 -9.17 -23.21
N LEU A 393 15.88 -8.15 -22.56
CA LEU A 393 14.47 -8.13 -22.15
C LEU A 393 13.51 -7.81 -23.32
N MET A 394 13.97 -7.05 -24.32
CA MET A 394 13.24 -6.77 -25.56
C MET A 394 13.31 -7.93 -26.57
N ALA A 395 14.48 -8.59 -26.71
CA ALA A 395 14.63 -9.76 -27.60
C ALA A 395 13.78 -10.95 -27.14
N ARG A 396 13.72 -11.21 -25.83
CA ARG A 396 12.78 -12.20 -25.25
C ARG A 396 11.30 -11.86 -25.43
N ARG A 397 10.97 -10.60 -25.77
CA ARG A 397 9.60 -10.17 -26.08
C ARG A 397 9.28 -10.21 -27.59
N GLN A 398 10.28 -10.31 -28.46
CA GLN A 398 10.09 -10.43 -29.91
C GLN A 398 10.04 -11.90 -30.40
N ASP A 399 10.56 -12.86 -29.62
CA ASP A 399 10.52 -14.29 -29.97
C ASP A 399 9.16 -14.99 -29.69
N VAL A 400 8.08 -14.23 -29.39
CA VAL A 400 6.72 -14.77 -29.20
C VAL A 400 5.70 -14.05 -30.09
N LEU A 401 6.00 -13.97 -31.37
CA LEU A 401 5.03 -13.70 -32.43
C LEU A 401 5.46 -14.48 -33.68
N PRO A 402 4.63 -15.40 -34.20
CA PRO A 402 4.97 -16.14 -35.41
C PRO A 402 4.91 -15.22 -36.64
N GLU A 403 5.95 -15.27 -37.46
CA GLU A 403 6.00 -14.65 -38.79
C GLU A 403 4.82 -15.12 -39.65
N LYS A 404 3.89 -14.22 -39.98
CA LYS A 404 3.00 -14.41 -41.13
C LYS A 404 3.75 -14.00 -42.38
N THR A 405 4.19 -15.01 -43.13
CA THR A 405 4.68 -14.93 -44.50
C THR A 405 3.56 -14.38 -45.39
N HIS A 406 3.75 -13.21 -45.99
CA HIS A 406 3.01 -12.82 -47.18
C HIS A 406 3.82 -13.27 -48.39
N GLN A 407 3.40 -14.39 -49.00
CA GLN A 407 3.69 -14.66 -50.40
C GLN A 407 2.93 -13.65 -51.25
N SER A 408 3.67 -12.96 -52.12
CA SER A 408 3.15 -12.22 -53.25
C SER A 408 3.19 -13.12 -54.48
N ALA A 409 2.04 -13.31 -55.11
CA ALA A 409 1.88 -13.72 -56.52
C ALA A 409 0.52 -13.13 -56.95
N GLY A 410 0.40 -12.39 -58.05
CA GLY A 410 1.03 -12.66 -59.34
C GLY A 410 0.13 -13.62 -60.07
#